data_AF-A0A419GQG4-F1
#
_entry.id   AF-A0A419GQG4-F1
#
_cell.length_a   1.000
_cell.length_b   1.000
_cell.length_c   1.000
_cell.angle_alpha   90.00
_cell.angle_beta   90.00
_cell.angle_gamma   90.00
#
_symmetry.space_group_name_H-M   'P 1'
#
loop_
_entity.id
_entity.type
_entity.pdbx_description
1 polymer ?
#
loop_
_entity_poly.entity_id
_entity_poly.type
_entity_poly.pdbx_seq_one_letter_code
_entity_poly.pdbx_strand_id
1 'polypeptide(L)'
;MSCEQCREALEIDDVEPPCFSRTCYIPQPDERGQRILEIRDKLIKLHDLVDPGTILKLYNSTVEDIELLAYVEEEMEELLRTRR
;
A
#
# COMPACT_ATOMS: atom_id res chain seq x y z
N MET A 1 12.10 -0.91 4.17
CA MET A 1 13.11 -1.83 3.60
C MET A 1 12.45 -2.55 2.44
N SER A 2 12.85 -2.27 1.21
CA SER A 2 12.31 -2.96 0.02
C SER A 2 12.98 -4.33 -0.13
N CYS A 3 12.30 -5.30 -0.76
CA CYS A 3 12.87 -6.63 -1.02
C CYS A 3 14.16 -6.57 -1.87
N GLU A 4 14.38 -5.49 -2.62
CA GLU A 4 15.58 -5.28 -3.43
C GLU A 4 16.83 -5.02 -2.58
N GLN A 5 16.71 -4.22 -1.52
CA GLN A 5 17.79 -3.98 -0.56
C GLN A 5 18.20 -5.27 0.17
N CYS A 6 17.25 -6.16 0.40
CA CYS A 6 17.54 -7.47 0.95
C CYS A 6 18.28 -8.35 -0.07
N ARG A 7 17.91 -8.32 -1.35
CA ARG A 7 18.62 -9.08 -2.40
C ARG A 7 20.08 -8.63 -2.54
N GLU A 8 20.35 -7.34 -2.45
CA GLU A 8 21.73 -6.80 -2.47
C GLU A 8 22.57 -7.32 -1.30
N ALA A 9 22.00 -7.45 -0.10
CA ALA A 9 22.71 -8.01 1.06
C ALA A 9 23.12 -9.48 0.87
N LEU A 10 22.30 -10.27 0.17
CA LEU A 10 22.66 -11.65 -0.20
C LEU A 10 23.82 -11.68 -1.22
N GLU A 11 23.79 -10.79 -2.21
CA GLU A 11 24.79 -10.74 -3.28
C GLU A 11 26.16 -10.22 -2.81
N ILE A 12 26.19 -9.33 -1.81
CA ILE A 12 27.42 -8.69 -1.31
C ILE A 12 28.00 -9.44 -0.11
N ASP A 13 27.16 -9.81 0.86
CA ASP A 13 27.60 -10.31 2.15
C ASP A 13 27.40 -11.83 2.33
N ASP A 14 26.79 -12.52 1.35
CA ASP A 14 26.39 -13.94 1.41
C ASP A 14 25.52 -14.26 2.66
N VAL A 15 24.87 -13.23 3.21
CA VAL A 15 23.95 -13.33 4.33
C VAL A 15 22.54 -13.44 3.81
N GLU A 16 21.90 -14.60 4.05
CA GLU A 16 20.51 -14.81 3.65
C GLU A 16 19.59 -13.84 4.40
N PRO A 17 18.92 -12.91 3.70
CA PRO A 17 18.11 -11.91 4.37
C PRO A 17 16.84 -12.55 4.93
N PRO A 18 16.30 -12.06 6.06
CA PRO A 18 15.08 -12.58 6.68
C PRO A 18 13.86 -12.66 5.73
N CYS A 19 13.84 -11.87 4.66
CA CYS A 19 12.79 -11.92 3.65
C CYS A 19 12.72 -13.23 2.83
N PHE A 20 13.83 -13.96 2.66
CA PHE A 20 13.85 -15.25 1.97
C PHE A 20 13.20 -16.36 2.81
N SER A 21 13.31 -16.28 4.13
CA SER A 21 12.75 -17.27 5.07
C SER A 21 11.29 -17.01 5.46
N ARG A 22 10.57 -16.14 4.73
CA ARG A 22 9.22 -15.64 5.07
C ARG A 22 9.15 -14.91 6.43
N THR A 23 10.29 -14.50 6.99
CA THR A 23 10.38 -13.80 8.29
C THR A 23 10.45 -12.28 8.17
N CYS A 24 10.25 -11.73 6.95
CA CYS A 24 10.09 -10.29 6.79
C CYS A 24 8.81 -9.84 7.51
N TYR A 25 8.97 -9.29 8.70
CA TYR A 25 7.89 -8.67 9.42
C TYR A 25 7.48 -7.39 8.70
N ILE A 26 6.43 -7.49 7.89
CA ILE A 26 5.71 -6.32 7.41
C ILE A 26 4.74 -5.97 8.53
N PRO A 27 4.91 -4.82 9.20
CA PRO A 27 3.95 -4.42 10.23
C PRO A 27 2.57 -4.34 9.61
N GLN A 28 1.59 -4.95 10.27
CA GLN A 28 0.20 -4.75 9.89
C GLN A 28 -0.11 -3.25 10.02
N PRO A 29 -0.88 -2.67 9.07
CA PRO A 29 -1.30 -1.30 9.20
C PRO A 29 -2.10 -1.12 10.50
N ASP A 30 -2.02 0.06 11.08
CA ASP A 30 -2.86 0.43 12.21
C ASP A 30 -4.34 0.52 11.79
N GLU A 31 -5.25 0.74 12.74
CA GLU A 31 -6.70 0.81 12.45
C GLU A 31 -7.02 1.85 11.36
N ARG A 32 -6.28 2.96 11.35
CA ARG A 32 -6.41 4.01 10.33
C ARG A 32 -5.94 3.52 8.96
N GLY A 33 -4.74 2.92 8.87
CA GLY A 33 -4.21 2.37 7.64
C GLY A 33 -5.08 1.25 7.07
N GLN A 34 -5.60 0.37 7.92
CA GLN A 34 -6.53 -0.69 7.53
C GLN A 34 -7.79 -0.09 6.88
N ARG A 35 -8.39 0.92 7.52
CA ARG A 35 -9.57 1.64 7.01
C ARG A 35 -9.30 2.31 5.66
N ILE A 36 -8.13 2.92 5.48
CA ILE A 36 -7.73 3.56 4.21
C ILE A 36 -7.64 2.53 3.09
N LEU A 37 -7.01 1.38 3.36
CA LEU A 37 -6.93 0.29 2.38
C LEU A 37 -8.32 -0.24 2.02
N GLU A 38 -9.24 -0.36 2.97
CA GLU A 38 -10.63 -0.75 2.70
C GLU A 38 -11.37 0.25 1.81
N ILE A 39 -11.24 1.55 2.10
CA ILE A 39 -11.85 2.62 1.28
C ILE A 39 -11.31 2.54 -0.15
N ARG A 40 -9.99 2.42 -0.30
CA ARG A 40 -9.34 2.25 -1.60
C ARG A 40 -9.90 1.05 -2.36
N ASP A 41 -10.01 -0.09 -1.70
CA ASP A 41 -10.50 -1.33 -2.29
C ASP A 41 -11.95 -1.18 -2.80
N LYS A 42 -12.79 -0.43 -2.07
CA LYS A 42 -14.15 -0.11 -2.49
C LYS A 42 -14.19 0.86 -3.66
N LEU A 43 -13.36 1.91 -3.64
CA LEU A 43 -13.24 2.87 -4.73
C LEU A 43 -12.89 2.16 -6.04
N ILE A 44 -11.94 1.22 -6.02
CA ILE A 44 -11.56 0.44 -7.20
C ILE A 44 -12.69 -0.49 -7.65
N LYS A 45 -13.27 -1.27 -6.73
CA LYS A 45 -14.31 -2.27 -7.06
C LYS A 45 -15.61 -1.65 -7.55
N LEU A 46 -15.92 -0.43 -7.15
CA LEU A 46 -17.19 0.24 -7.43
C LEU A 46 -17.06 1.45 -8.35
N HIS A 47 -15.89 1.70 -8.95
CA HIS A 47 -15.62 2.92 -9.73
C HIS A 47 -16.64 3.20 -10.86
N ASP A 48 -17.20 2.14 -11.47
CA ASP A 48 -18.21 2.24 -12.53
C ASP A 48 -19.66 2.19 -12.01
N LEU A 49 -19.87 1.89 -10.73
CA LEU A 49 -21.19 1.65 -10.14
C LEU A 49 -21.65 2.79 -9.23
N VAL A 50 -20.71 3.44 -8.54
CA VAL A 50 -20.99 4.47 -7.54
C VAL A 50 -19.95 5.57 -7.66
N ASP A 51 -20.37 6.83 -7.56
CA ASP A 51 -19.41 7.92 -7.57
C ASP A 51 -18.47 7.86 -6.35
N PRO A 52 -17.17 8.17 -6.52
CA PRO A 52 -16.19 8.14 -5.44
C PRO A 52 -16.61 8.97 -4.21
N GLY A 53 -17.29 10.10 -4.42
CA GLY A 53 -17.76 10.98 -3.34
C GLY A 53 -18.78 10.29 -2.43
N THR A 54 -19.69 9.50 -2.98
CA THR A 54 -20.65 8.69 -2.21
C THR A 54 -19.95 7.63 -1.38
N ILE A 55 -18.93 6.95 -1.92
CA ILE A 55 -18.14 5.96 -1.17
C ILE A 55 -17.43 6.65 -0.01
N LEU A 56 -16.76 7.78 -0.25
CA LEU A 56 -16.07 8.54 0.80
C LEU A 56 -17.02 9.00 1.91
N LYS A 57 -18.23 9.45 1.55
CA LYS A 57 -19.28 9.83 2.51
C LYS A 57 -19.77 8.66 3.35
N LEU A 58 -20.02 7.49 2.74
CA LEU A 58 -20.45 6.28 3.47
C LEU A 58 -19.45 5.88 4.54
N TYR A 59 -18.17 6.11 4.27
CA TYR A 59 -17.08 5.81 5.20
C TYR A 59 -16.78 6.95 6.18
N ASN A 60 -17.52 8.07 6.15
CA ASN A 60 -17.22 9.28 6.93
C ASN A 60 -15.76 9.73 6.77
N SER A 61 -15.27 9.71 5.53
CA SER A 61 -13.86 10.03 5.23
C SER A 61 -13.58 11.50 5.50
N THR A 62 -12.47 11.77 6.19
CA THR A 62 -11.99 13.12 6.45
C THR A 62 -11.11 13.62 5.31
N VAL A 63 -10.75 14.91 5.32
CA VAL A 63 -9.78 15.47 4.36
C VAL A 63 -8.44 14.74 4.46
N GLU A 64 -7.97 14.49 5.68
CA GLU A 64 -6.73 13.76 5.90
C GLU A 64 -6.77 12.32 5.36
N ASP A 65 -7.95 11.66 5.40
CA ASP A 65 -8.11 10.32 4.81
C ASP A 65 -7.97 10.36 3.28
N ILE A 66 -8.45 11.43 2.66
CA ILE A 66 -8.35 11.65 1.21
C ILE A 66 -6.89 11.95 0.82
N GLU A 67 -6.20 12.79 1.58
CA GLU A 67 -4.79 13.09 1.37
C GLU A 67 -3.93 11.83 1.50
N LEU A 68 -4.20 11.00 2.52
CA LEU A 68 -3.50 9.73 2.70
C LEU A 68 -3.81 8.74 1.58
N LEU A 69 -5.05 8.66 1.10
CA LEU A 69 -5.41 7.86 -0.07
C LEU A 69 -4.65 8.30 -1.33
N ALA A 70 -4.54 9.62 -1.56
CA ALA A 70 -3.80 10.16 -2.70
C ALA A 70 -2.32 9.76 -2.64
N TYR A 71 -1.69 9.94 -1.47
CA TYR A 71 -0.31 9.52 -1.25
C TYR A 71 -0.10 8.02 -1.51
N VAL A 72 -1.02 7.17 -1.03
CA VAL A 72 -0.94 5.72 -1.27
C VAL A 72 -1.05 5.38 -2.76
N GLU A 73 -1.91 6.04 -3.54
CA GLU A 73 -2.00 5.80 -4.98
C GLU A 73 -0.75 6.28 -5.73
N GLU A 74 -0.16 7.41 -5.34
CA GLU A 74 1.09 7.90 -5.93
C GLU A 74 2.23 6.90 -5.74
N GLU A 75 2.44 6.42 -4.51
CA GLU A 75 3.46 5.39 -4.20
C GLU A 75 3.21 4.09 -4.98
N MET A 76 1.93 3.69 -5.12
CA MET A 76 1.55 2.50 -5.88
C MET A 76 1.83 2.65 -7.37
N GLU A 77 1.54 3.81 -7.96
CA GLU A 77 1.88 4.12 -9.35
C GLU A 77 3.38 4.12 -9.59
N GLU A 78 4.16 4.71 -8.68
CA GLU A 78 5.62 4.71 -8.76
C GLU A 78 6.18 3.28 -8.74
N LEU A 79 5.71 2.44 -7.81
CA LEU A 79 6.11 1.03 -7.76
C LEU A 79 5.77 0.26 -9.05
N LEU A 80 4.65 0.58 -9.70
CA LEU A 80 4.26 -0.05 -10.97
C LEU A 80 5.11 0.45 -12.15
N ARG A 81 5.55 1.71 -12.12
CA ARG A 81 6.43 2.30 -13.15
C ARG A 81 7.83 1.72 -13.08
N THR A 82 8.39 1.54 -11.87
CA THR A 82 9.76 1.02 -11.68
C THR A 82 9.89 -0.46 -12.01
N ARG A 83 8.77 -1.19 -12.12
CA ARG A 83 8.73 -2.63 -12.50
C ARG A 83 8.55 -2.90 -14.00
N ARG A 84 8.46 -1.87 -14.84
CA ARG A 84 8.38 -1.97 -16.31
C ARG A 84 9.71 -1.63 -16.95
#